data_AF-A0A2H6HAG4-F1
#
_entry.id   AF-A0A2H6HAG4-F1
#
_cell.length_a   1.000
_cell.length_b   1.000
_cell.length_c   1.000
_cell.angle_alpha   90.00
_cell.angle_beta   90.00
_cell.angle_gamma   90.00
#
_symmetry.space_group_name_H-M   'P 1'
#
loop_
_entity.id
_entity.type
_entity.pdbx_description
1 polymer ?
#
loop_
_entity_poly.entity_id
_entity_poly.type
_entity_poly.pdbx_seq_one_letter_code
_entity_poly.pdbx_strand_id
1 'polypeptide(L)' 'MPYLLVDLIRFGEPILAATYHVFDCFECGLCDYVCPSNIPLVEVIRGGKHIIREQRG' A
#
# COMPACT_ATOMS: atom_id res chain seq x y z
N MET A 1 -11.29 -1.35 -1.93
CA MET A 1 -10.45 -2.13 -2.86
C MET A 1 -9.03 -1.57 -2.80
N PRO A 2 -7.96 -2.38 -2.68
CA PRO A 2 -6.60 -1.93 -2.35
C PRO A 2 -5.99 -0.93 -3.35
N TYR A 3 -6.64 -0.70 -4.49
CA TYR A 3 -6.29 0.30 -5.48
C TYR A 3 -6.12 1.72 -4.90
N LEU A 4 -7.03 2.20 -4.04
CA LEU A 4 -6.91 3.53 -3.42
C LEU A 4 -5.62 3.68 -2.60
N LEU A 5 -5.26 2.67 -1.81
CA LEU A 5 -4.05 2.69 -1.00
C LEU A 5 -2.80 2.77 -1.89
N VAL A 6 -2.80 2.02 -2.98
CA VAL A 6 -1.70 2.00 -3.94
C VAL A 6 -1.56 3.34 -4.66
N ASP A 7 -2.67 3.97 -5.06
CA ASP A 7 -2.65 5.31 -5.66
C ASP A 7 -2.10 6.35 -4.68
N LEU A 8 -2.58 6.37 -3.44
CA LEU A 8 -2.09 7.29 -2.41
C LEU A 8 -0.58 7.17 -2.20
N ILE A 9 -0.06 5.95 -2.16
CA ILE A 9 1.39 5.71 -2.01
C ILE A 9 2.15 6.18 -3.28
N ARG A 10 1.63 5.89 -4.47
CA ARG A 10 2.25 6.30 -5.75
C ARG A 10 2.26 7.81 -5.97
N PHE A 11 1.24 8.51 -5.48
CA PHE A 11 1.15 9.97 -5.56
C PHE A 11 1.92 10.70 -4.45
N GLY A 12 2.62 9.97 -3.57
CA GLY A 12 3.44 10.58 -2.54
C GLY A 12 2.67 11.00 -1.29
N GLU A 13 1.48 10.44 -1.07
CA GLU A 13 0.63 10.67 0.11
C GLU A 13 0.56 9.44 1.04
N PRO A 14 1.69 8.87 1.50
CA PRO A 14 1.69 7.63 2.27
C PRO A 14 1.09 7.81 3.67
N ILE A 15 1.16 9.00 4.26
CA ILE A 15 0.50 9.30 5.54
C ILE A 15 -1.02 9.22 5.43
N LEU A 16 -1.58 9.69 4.31
CA LEU A 16 -3.01 9.56 4.06
C LEU A 16 -3.41 8.08 3.93
N ALA A 17 -2.58 7.25 3.27
CA ALA A 17 -2.78 5.80 3.23
C ALA A 17 -2.83 5.17 4.64
N ALA A 18 -2.09 5.72 5.61
CA ALA A 18 -2.17 5.27 7.01
C ALA A 18 -3.54 5.52 7.65
N THR A 19 -4.17 6.66 7.33
CA THR A 19 -5.55 6.98 7.76
C THR A 19 -6.57 6.03 7.12
N TYR A 20 -6.26 5.50 5.93
CA TYR A 20 -7.06 4.46 5.25
C TYR A 20 -6.68 3.03 5.62
N HIS A 21 -6.07 2.82 6.79
CA HIS A 21 -5.77 1.49 7.34
C HIS A 21 -4.82 0.64 6.48
N VAL A 22 -3.83 1.25 5.82
CA VAL A 22 -2.78 0.50 5.07
C VAL A 22 -2.05 -0.54 5.93
N PHE A 23 -2.03 -0.36 7.25
CA PHE A 23 -1.41 -1.29 8.20
C PHE A 23 -2.21 -2.57 8.47
N ASP A 24 -3.50 -2.61 8.12
CA ASP A 24 -4.33 -3.82 8.23
C ASP A 24 -3.96 -4.87 7.17
N CYS A 25 -3.35 -4.42 6.06
CA CYS A 25 -2.76 -5.33 5.10
C CYS A 25 -1.60 -6.07 5.78
N PHE A 26 -1.60 -7.40 5.81
CA PHE A 26 -0.50 -8.21 6.36
C PHE A 26 0.43 -8.78 5.27
N GLU A 27 0.35 -8.23 4.05
CA GLU A 27 1.27 -8.53 2.94
C GLU A 27 1.22 -9.98 2.42
N CYS A 28 0.02 -10.57 2.34
CA CYS A 28 -0.17 -11.96 1.91
C CYS A 28 0.00 -12.24 0.41
N GLY A 29 -0.06 -11.21 -0.45
CA GLY A 29 0.05 -11.39 -1.91
C GLY A 29 -1.26 -11.72 -2.63
N LEU A 30 -2.37 -11.95 -1.94
CA LEU A 30 -3.63 -12.35 -2.60
C LEU A 30 -4.10 -11.30 -3.61
N CYS A 31 -4.01 -10.02 -3.28
CA CYS A 31 -4.44 -8.96 -4.18
C CYS A 31 -3.58 -8.85 -5.44
N ASP A 32 -2.29 -9.17 -5.37
CA ASP A 32 -1.39 -9.21 -6.54
C ASP A 32 -1.77 -10.36 -7.45
N TYR A 33 -1.95 -11.55 -6.86
CA TYR A 33 -2.28 -12.76 -7.59
C TYR A 33 -3.60 -12.67 -8.36
N VAL A 34 -4.63 -12.07 -7.75
CA VAL A 34 -5.97 -11.95 -8.38
C VAL A 34 -6.10 -10.75 -9.32
N CYS A 35 -5.10 -9.85 -9.38
CA CYS A 35 -5.23 -8.61 -10.13
C CYS A 35 -5.21 -8.88 -11.64
N PRO A 36 -6.30 -8.56 -12.39
CA PRO A 36 -6.33 -8.78 -13.84
C PRO A 36 -5.36 -7.86 -14.60
N SER A 37 -4.94 -6.75 -13.99
CA SER A 37 -4.04 -5.76 -14.58
C SER A 37 -2.57 -5.97 -14.21
N ASN A 38 -2.22 -7.04 -13.50
CA ASN A 38 -0.85 -7.35 -13.05
C ASN A 38 -0.16 -6.19 -12.31
N ILE A 39 -0.91 -5.46 -11.47
CA ILE A 39 -0.35 -4.39 -10.64
C ILE A 39 0.34 -5.03 -9.42
N PRO A 40 1.58 -4.63 -9.07
CA PRO A 40 2.27 -5.12 -7.88
C PRO A 40 1.74 -4.40 -6.61
N LEU A 41 0.49 -4.65 -6.22
CA LEU A 41 -0.17 -3.97 -5.10
C LEU A 41 0.57 -4.20 -3.77
N VAL A 42 1.02 -5.42 -3.47
CA VAL A 42 1.69 -5.72 -2.18
C VAL A 42 3.08 -5.09 -2.12
N GLU A 43 3.81 -5.05 -3.22
CA GLU A 43 5.11 -4.36 -3.27
C GLU A 43 4.96 -2.87 -2.96
N VAL A 44 3.99 -2.21 -3.60
CA VAL A 44 3.70 -0.78 -3.35
C VAL A 44 3.26 -0.57 -1.89
N ILE A 45 2.38 -1.41 -1.36
CA ILE A 45 1.93 -1.32 0.03
C ILE A 45 3.10 -1.48 1.00
N ARG A 46 3.99 -2.46 0.78
CA ARG A 46 5.18 -2.69 1.61
C ARG A 46 6.09 -1.47 1.61
N GLY A 47 6.37 -0.91 0.43
CA GLY A 47 7.16 0.32 0.29
C GLY A 47 6.50 1.50 1.01
N GLY A 48 5.20 1.70 0.83
CA GLY A 48 4.44 2.76 1.52
C GLY A 48 4.49 2.63 3.04
N LYS A 49 4.33 1.43 3.60
CA LYS A 49 4.49 1.20 5.04
C LYS A 49 5.89 1.52 5.56
N HIS A 50 6.92 1.21 4.78
CA HIS A 50 8.29 1.56 5.14
C HIS A 50 8.45 3.08 5.24
N ILE A 51 8.00 3.82 4.23
CA ILE A 51 8.02 5.30 4.22
C ILE A 51 7.27 5.87 5.43
N ILE A 52 6.08 5.34 5.75
CA ILE A 52 5.31 5.82 6.92
C ILE A 52 6.06 5.56 8.22
N ARG A 53 6.75 4.42 8.35
CA ARG A 53 7.54 4.10 9.54
C ARG A 53 8.73 5.05 9.69
N GLU A 54 9.40 5.37 8.59
CA GLU A 54 10.52 6.34 8.59
C GLU A 54 10.06 7.75 8.94
N GLN A 55 8.88 8.16 8.49
CA GLN A 55 8.33 9.50 8.77
C GLN A 55 7.77 9.67 10.19
N ARG A 56 7.52 8.56 10.91
CA ARG A 56 6.97 8.57 12.27
C ARG A 56 8.02 8.36 13.36
N GLY A 57 9.24 7.97 12.99
CA GLY A 57 10.39 7.87 13.89
C GLY A 57 11.15 9.18 13.97
#